data_AF-A0A430J445-F1
#
_entry.id   AF-A0A430J445-F1
#
_cell.length_a   1.000
_cell.length_b   1.000
_cell.length_c   1.000
_cell.angle_alpha   90.00
_cell.angle_beta   90.00
_cell.angle_gamma   90.00
#
_symmetry.space_group_name_H-M   'P 1'
#
loop_
_entity.id
_entity.type
_entity.pdbx_description
1 polymer ?
#
loop_
_entity_poly.entity_id
_entity_poly.type
_entity_poly.pdbx_seq_one_letter_code
_entity_poly.pdbx_strand_id
1 'polypeptide(L)'
;MLRNRWLYLMLLPGILFFLIFKYIPMYGVLIAFKNYQPFLGFWDSKWVGMKHFDRFFGDPLFWRLLRNTFVLALYNIVFFFPLPIVIALMLNELRKEFLKRTIQTLVYIPHFMSWVVIVSIVYLFFTTEGGLVNEAIKALGGDKINFLVSADWFRTFITAEVIWKETGW
;
A
#
# COMPACT_ATOMS: atom_id res chain seq x y z
N MET A 1 36.56 20.16 16.24
CA MET A 1 35.68 19.07 16.76
C MET A 1 35.06 19.37 18.13
N LEU A 2 35.82 19.85 19.13
CA LEU A 2 35.34 20.07 20.51
C LEU A 2 34.15 21.05 20.65
N ARG A 3 34.05 22.08 19.79
CA ARG A 3 32.97 23.08 19.83
C ARG A 3 31.59 22.53 19.49
N ASN A 4 31.51 21.45 18.71
CA ASN A 4 30.25 20.85 18.25
C ASN A 4 29.95 19.50 18.91
N ARG A 5 30.66 19.16 19.99
CA ARG A 5 30.54 17.85 20.67
C ARG A 5 29.10 17.48 21.04
N TRP A 6 28.30 18.46 21.46
CA TRP A 6 26.91 18.27 21.84
C TRP A 6 26.01 17.99 20.64
N LEU A 7 26.29 18.61 19.49
CA LEU A 7 25.59 18.33 18.24
C LEU A 7 25.89 16.91 17.76
N TYR A 8 27.14 16.46 17.84
CA TYR A 8 27.50 15.07 17.51
C TYR A 8 26.84 14.07 18.46
N LEU A 9 26.73 14.40 19.75
CA LEU A 9 26.07 13.52 20.74
C LEU A 9 24.55 13.43 20.51
N MET A 10 23.90 14.51 20.09
CA MET A 10 22.48 14.49 19.68
C MET A 10 22.25 13.76 18.35
N LEU A 11 23.23 13.79 17.45
CA LEU A 11 23.19 13.07 16.16
C LEU A 11 23.40 11.55 16.33
N LEU A 12 24.20 11.16 17.32
CA LEU A 12 24.60 9.77 17.57
C LEU A 12 23.42 8.78 17.69
N PRO A 13 22.34 9.03 18.45
CA PRO A 13 21.19 8.10 18.49
C PRO A 13 20.52 7.94 17.13
N GLY A 14 20.44 9.01 16.32
CA GLY A 14 19.92 8.94 14.95
C GLY A 14 20.80 8.06 14.06
N ILE A 15 22.12 8.26 14.10
CA ILE A 15 23.08 7.44 13.34
C ILE A 15 22.98 5.97 13.78
N LEU A 16 22.97 5.70 15.09
CA LEU A 16 22.85 4.33 15.60
C LEU A 16 21.55 3.68 15.15
N PHE A 17 20.44 4.41 15.15
CA PHE A 17 19.17 3.90 14.64
C PHE A 17 19.28 3.49 13.17
N PHE A 18 19.84 4.33 12.31
CA PHE A 18 20.03 3.99 10.90
C PHE A 18 20.97 2.79 10.72
N LEU A 19 22.09 2.75 11.46
CA LEU A 19 23.02 1.63 11.39
C LEU A 19 22.32 0.32 11.76
N ILE A 20 21.64 0.29 12.90
CA ILE A 20 21.05 -0.94 13.45
C ILE A 20 19.81 -1.38 12.67
N PHE A 21 18.92 -0.46 12.30
CA PHE A 21 17.61 -0.81 11.74
C PHE A 21 17.51 -0.64 10.22
N LYS A 22 18.47 0.01 9.56
CA LYS A 22 18.49 0.17 8.10
C LYS A 22 19.69 -0.55 7.47
N TYR A 23 20.92 -0.31 7.94
CA TYR A 23 22.11 -0.88 7.32
C TYR A 23 22.38 -2.33 7.69
N ILE A 24 22.25 -2.71 8.97
CA ILE A 24 22.47 -4.11 9.39
C ILE A 24 21.49 -5.06 8.67
N PRO A 25 20.18 -4.78 8.56
CA PRO A 25 19.26 -5.63 7.83
C PRO A 25 19.60 -5.80 6.33
N MET A 26 20.31 -4.86 5.71
CA MET A 26 20.74 -4.99 4.31
C MET A 26 21.70 -6.17 4.10
N TYR A 27 22.44 -6.62 5.12
CA TYR A 27 23.21 -7.85 5.02
C TYR A 27 22.33 -9.07 4.71
N GLY A 28 21.06 -9.05 5.13
CA GLY A 28 20.07 -10.07 4.83
C GLY A 28 19.85 -10.30 3.33
N VAL A 29 20.16 -9.32 2.46
CA VAL A 29 20.07 -9.48 1.00
C VAL A 29 20.94 -10.63 0.48
N LEU A 30 22.05 -10.95 1.16
CA LEU A 30 22.89 -12.08 0.78
C LEU A 30 22.19 -13.43 0.90
N ILE A 31 21.09 -13.54 1.66
CA ILE A 31 20.25 -14.76 1.72
C ILE A 31 19.72 -15.13 0.34
N ALA A 32 19.46 -14.16 -0.53
CA ALA A 32 19.00 -14.41 -1.91
C ALA A 32 20.03 -15.19 -2.76
N PHE A 33 21.28 -15.26 -2.32
CA PHE A 33 22.35 -16.00 -2.99
C PHE A 33 22.78 -17.27 -2.22
N LYS A 34 22.11 -17.59 -1.11
CA LYS A 34 22.41 -18.74 -0.26
C LYS A 34 21.23 -19.72 -0.22
N ASN A 35 21.52 -21.01 -0.08
CA ASN A 35 20.53 -22.00 0.33
C ASN A 35 20.39 -21.93 1.86
N TYR A 36 19.68 -20.90 2.32
CA TYR A 36 19.60 -20.56 3.73
C TYR A 36 18.87 -21.64 4.54
N GLN A 37 19.55 -22.17 5.55
CA GLN A 37 18.96 -23.07 6.53
C GLN A 37 19.04 -22.40 7.91
N PRO A 38 17.90 -22.10 8.58
CA PRO A 38 17.90 -21.42 9.87
C PRO A 38 18.79 -22.08 10.93
N PHE A 39 18.90 -23.42 10.90
CA PHE A 39 19.73 -24.19 11.82
C PHE A 39 21.24 -23.98 11.62
N LEU A 40 21.69 -23.74 10.38
CA LEU A 40 23.09 -23.44 10.06
C LEU A 40 23.39 -21.93 10.18
N GLY A 41 22.37 -21.10 10.35
CA GLY A 41 22.51 -19.66 10.36
C GLY A 41 22.99 -19.08 9.03
N PHE A 42 23.30 -17.79 9.06
CA PHE A 42 23.62 -17.02 7.86
C PHE A 42 25.00 -17.34 7.28
N TRP A 43 25.99 -17.64 8.12
CA TRP A 43 27.38 -17.83 7.71
C TRP A 43 27.63 -19.20 7.10
N ASP A 44 27.12 -20.27 7.71
CA ASP A 44 27.38 -21.66 7.29
C ASP A 44 26.42 -22.18 6.20
N SER A 45 25.38 -21.40 5.86
CA SER A 45 24.50 -21.71 4.73
C SER A 45 25.25 -21.65 3.40
N LYS A 46 25.12 -22.70 2.58
CA LYS A 46 25.82 -22.85 1.29
C LYS A 46 25.48 -21.72 0.31
N TRP A 47 26.49 -21.12 -0.30
CA TRP A 47 26.32 -20.17 -1.40
C TRP A 47 25.88 -20.90 -2.68
N VAL A 48 24.79 -20.45 -3.28
CA VAL A 48 24.20 -21.04 -4.50
C VAL A 48 24.13 -20.07 -5.67
N GLY A 49 24.72 -18.88 -5.54
CA GLY A 49 24.80 -17.89 -6.62
C GLY A 49 23.41 -17.45 -7.09
N MET A 50 23.16 -17.50 -8.39
CA MET A 50 21.92 -17.00 -9.02
C MET A 50 20.77 -18.01 -9.05
N LYS A 51 20.94 -19.21 -8.47
CA LYS A 51 19.96 -20.31 -8.56
C LYS A 51 18.51 -19.88 -8.24
N HIS A 52 18.32 -19.06 -7.22
CA HIS A 52 16.99 -18.59 -6.83
C HIS A 52 16.40 -17.58 -7.81
N PHE A 53 17.25 -16.74 -8.42
CA PHE A 53 16.85 -15.80 -9.46
C PHE A 53 16.46 -16.54 -10.75
N ASP A 54 17.25 -17.54 -11.18
CA ASP A 54 16.93 -18.35 -12.36
C ASP A 54 15.58 -19.05 -12.19
N ARG A 55 15.34 -19.60 -10.98
CA ARG A 55 14.04 -20.20 -10.63
C ARG A 55 12.92 -19.17 -10.63
N PHE A 56 13.15 -17.98 -10.07
CA PHE A 56 12.15 -16.94 -9.94
C PHE A 56 11.75 -16.35 -11.29
N PHE A 57 12.71 -16.01 -12.16
CA PHE A 57 12.45 -15.47 -13.49
C PHE A 57 11.97 -16.54 -14.49
N GLY A 58 12.32 -17.81 -14.25
CA GLY A 58 11.80 -18.95 -15.00
C GLY A 58 10.36 -19.34 -14.62
N ASP A 59 9.80 -18.80 -13.53
CA ASP A 59 8.43 -19.08 -13.12
C ASP A 59 7.43 -18.34 -14.04
N PRO A 60 6.47 -19.04 -14.69
CA PRO A 60 5.45 -18.40 -15.52
C PRO A 60 4.62 -17.33 -14.79
N LEU A 61 4.47 -17.43 -13.47
CA LEU A 61 3.74 -16.46 -12.66
C LEU A 61 4.49 -15.12 -12.52
N PHE A 62 5.82 -15.11 -12.63
CA PHE A 62 6.62 -13.91 -12.42
C PHE A 62 6.17 -12.77 -13.35
N TRP A 63 6.09 -13.04 -14.66
CA TRP A 63 5.71 -12.01 -15.63
C TRP A 63 4.27 -11.54 -15.45
N ARG A 64 3.36 -12.42 -15.02
CA ARG A 64 1.98 -12.05 -14.69
C ARG A 64 1.93 -11.12 -13.48
N LEU A 65 2.65 -11.46 -12.41
CA LEU A 65 2.71 -10.63 -11.20
C LEU A 65 3.36 -9.27 -11.49
N LEU A 66 4.50 -9.26 -12.21
CA LEU A 66 5.19 -8.03 -12.59
C LEU A 66 4.28 -7.11 -13.42
N ARG A 67 3.60 -7.65 -14.44
CA ARG A 67 2.64 -6.89 -15.24
C ARG A 67 1.50 -6.35 -14.38
N ASN A 68 0.94 -7.14 -13.47
CA ASN A 68 -0.12 -6.69 -12.58
C ASN A 68 0.36 -5.54 -11.68
N THR A 69 1.57 -5.62 -11.13
CA THR A 69 2.17 -4.54 -10.33
C THR A 69 2.34 -3.26 -11.15
N PHE A 70 2.84 -3.35 -12.38
CA PHE A 70 2.94 -2.19 -13.27
C PHE A 70 1.57 -1.60 -13.63
N VAL A 71 0.57 -2.45 -13.88
CA VAL A 71 -0.80 -2.00 -14.14
C VAL A 71 -1.35 -1.25 -12.93
N LEU A 72 -1.19 -1.77 -11.71
CA LEU A 72 -1.63 -1.07 -10.50
C LEU A 72 -0.88 0.26 -10.29
N ALA A 73 0.42 0.30 -10.56
CA ALA A 73 1.20 1.54 -10.53
C ALA A 73 0.68 2.57 -11.53
N LEU A 74 0.33 2.14 -12.75
CA LEU A 74 -0.26 3.01 -13.76
C LEU A 74 -1.64 3.52 -13.33
N TYR A 75 -2.48 2.67 -12.74
CA TYR A 75 -3.77 3.09 -12.17
C TYR A 75 -3.59 4.16 -11.09
N ASN A 76 -2.59 4.02 -10.21
CA ASN A 76 -2.28 5.04 -9.22
C ASN A 76 -1.84 6.36 -9.87
N ILE A 77 -1.03 6.32 -10.93
CA ILE A 77 -0.60 7.53 -11.63
C ILE A 77 -1.75 8.21 -12.38
N VAL A 78 -2.63 7.43 -13.00
CA VAL A 78 -3.69 7.98 -13.86
C VAL A 78 -4.91 8.42 -13.04
N PHE A 79 -5.32 7.64 -12.04
CA PHE A 79 -6.55 7.89 -11.30
C PHE A 79 -6.33 8.51 -9.92
N PHE A 80 -5.33 8.04 -9.17
CA PHE A 80 -5.09 8.55 -7.83
C PHE A 80 -4.32 9.88 -7.86
N PHE A 81 -3.18 9.95 -8.54
CA PHE A 81 -2.30 11.13 -8.51
C PHE A 81 -2.98 12.47 -8.90
N PRO A 82 -3.83 12.55 -9.93
CA PRO A 82 -4.48 13.82 -10.28
C PRO A 82 -5.57 14.24 -9.29
N LEU A 83 -6.14 13.29 -8.56
CA LEU A 83 -7.36 13.50 -7.80
C LEU A 83 -7.18 14.40 -6.56
N PRO A 84 -6.11 14.28 -5.73
CA PRO A 84 -5.82 15.24 -4.67
C PRO A 84 -5.68 16.68 -5.20
N ILE A 85 -5.07 16.85 -6.37
CA ILE A 85 -4.91 18.17 -7.01
C ILE A 85 -6.28 18.74 -7.39
N VAL A 86 -7.12 17.92 -8.02
CA VAL A 86 -8.48 18.32 -8.39
C VAL A 86 -9.30 18.69 -7.15
N ILE A 87 -9.27 17.87 -6.10
CA ILE A 87 -9.99 18.16 -4.85
C ILE A 87 -9.45 19.43 -4.19
N ALA A 88 -8.13 19.63 -4.15
CA ALA A 88 -7.52 20.84 -3.59
C ALA A 88 -7.98 22.11 -4.33
N LEU A 89 -8.02 22.06 -5.68
CA LEU A 89 -8.53 23.16 -6.50
C LEU A 89 -10.03 23.39 -6.27
N MET A 90 -10.84 22.32 -6.22
CA MET A 90 -12.27 22.42 -5.92
C MET A 90 -12.53 23.03 -4.54
N LEU A 91 -11.76 22.64 -3.53
CA LEU A 91 -11.83 23.20 -2.17
C LEU A 91 -11.36 24.66 -2.13
N ASN A 92 -10.42 25.05 -2.98
CA ASN A 92 -9.94 26.43 -3.06
C ASN A 92 -11.02 27.39 -3.60
N GLU A 93 -11.83 26.94 -4.56
CA GLU A 93 -12.93 27.73 -5.14
C GLU A 93 -14.14 27.92 -4.20
N LEU A 94 -14.19 27.20 -3.08
CA LEU A 94 -15.26 27.34 -2.10
C LEU A 94 -15.16 28.67 -1.34
N ARG A 95 -16.05 29.60 -1.70
CA ARG A 95 -16.16 30.93 -1.06
C ARG A 95 -16.66 30.88 0.38
N LYS A 96 -17.48 29.89 0.73
CA LYS A 96 -18.06 29.76 2.09
C LYS A 96 -17.12 28.93 2.97
N GLU A 97 -16.49 29.60 3.92
CA GLU A 97 -15.50 28.98 4.81
C GLU A 97 -16.07 27.79 5.61
N PHE A 98 -17.31 27.89 6.10
CA PHE A 98 -17.96 26.78 6.81
C PHE A 98 -18.06 25.52 5.93
N LEU A 99 -18.52 25.66 4.68
CA LEU A 99 -18.65 24.56 3.74
C LEU A 99 -17.28 23.96 3.39
N LYS A 100 -16.28 24.82 3.15
CA LYS A 100 -14.90 24.40 2.87
C LYS A 100 -14.35 23.53 4.00
N ARG A 101 -14.45 23.99 5.24
CA ARG A 101 -13.99 23.25 6.43
C ARG A 101 -14.71 21.92 6.59
N THR A 102 -16.04 21.89 6.44
CA THR A 102 -16.81 20.65 6.57
C THR A 102 -16.40 19.61 5.53
N ILE A 103 -16.31 20.00 4.25
CA ILE A 103 -15.90 19.07 3.19
C ILE A 103 -14.47 18.60 3.43
N GLN A 104 -13.55 19.51 3.77
CA GLN A 104 -12.18 19.16 4.08
C GLN A 104 -12.12 18.12 5.21
N THR A 105 -12.82 18.32 6.33
CA THR A 105 -12.85 17.32 7.40
C THR A 105 -13.36 15.96 6.91
N LEU A 106 -14.43 15.92 6.11
CA LEU A 106 -14.98 14.67 5.58
C LEU A 106 -14.01 13.92 4.66
N VAL A 107 -13.29 14.63 3.79
CA VAL A 107 -12.35 14.00 2.84
C VAL A 107 -11.04 13.60 3.54
N TYR A 108 -10.64 14.29 4.62
CA TYR A 108 -9.43 13.94 5.39
C TYR A 108 -9.64 12.79 6.39
N ILE A 109 -10.85 12.56 6.90
CA ILE A 109 -11.13 11.49 7.89
C ILE A 109 -10.62 10.10 7.46
N PRO A 110 -10.87 9.62 6.22
CA PRO A 110 -10.44 8.30 5.77
C PRO A 110 -8.94 8.04 5.91
N HIS A 111 -8.09 9.06 5.77
CA HIS A 111 -6.63 8.94 5.86
C HIS A 111 -6.19 8.44 7.24
N PHE A 112 -6.88 8.86 8.30
CA PHE A 112 -6.57 8.46 9.68
C PHE A 112 -7.00 7.03 10.02
N MET A 113 -7.85 6.42 9.20
CA MET A 113 -8.33 5.05 9.43
C MET A 113 -7.22 4.05 9.14
N SER A 114 -7.13 2.93 9.86
CA SER A 114 -6.17 1.87 9.52
C SER A 114 -6.61 1.12 8.26
N TRP A 115 -5.67 0.55 7.50
CA TRP A 115 -6.00 -0.27 6.32
C TRP A 115 -6.92 -1.46 6.66
N VAL A 116 -6.77 -2.06 7.85
CA VAL A 116 -7.64 -3.15 8.30
C VAL A 116 -9.10 -2.68 8.45
N VAL A 117 -9.33 -1.46 8.93
CA VAL A 117 -10.69 -0.91 9.05
C VAL A 117 -11.28 -0.60 7.67
N ILE A 118 -10.49 -0.01 6.76
CA ILE A 118 -10.92 0.25 5.38
C ILE A 118 -11.40 -1.05 4.71
N VAL A 119 -10.58 -2.11 4.76
CA VAL A 119 -10.92 -3.42 4.18
C VAL A 119 -12.16 -4.03 4.86
N SER A 120 -12.30 -3.88 6.17
CA SER A 120 -13.49 -4.34 6.90
C SER A 120 -14.77 -3.63 6.46
N ILE A 121 -14.71 -2.31 6.25
CA ILE A 121 -15.84 -1.52 5.74
C ILE A 121 -16.21 -2.00 4.34
N VAL A 122 -15.24 -2.15 3.45
CA VAL A 122 -15.48 -2.66 2.10
C VAL A 122 -16.10 -4.06 2.13
N TYR A 123 -15.57 -4.96 2.97
CA TYR A 123 -16.14 -6.30 3.15
C TYR A 123 -17.62 -6.24 3.57
N LEU A 124 -17.95 -5.44 4.58
CA LEU A 124 -19.32 -5.28 5.09
C LEU A 124 -20.29 -4.75 4.02
N PHE A 125 -19.83 -3.84 3.16
CA PHE A 125 -20.68 -3.24 2.12
C PHE A 125 -20.87 -4.14 0.91
N PHE A 126 -19.83 -4.88 0.53
CA PHE A 126 -19.77 -5.58 -0.77
C PHE A 126 -19.81 -7.11 -0.66
N THR A 127 -19.91 -7.69 0.53
CA THR A 127 -20.16 -9.12 0.70
C THR A 127 -21.47 -9.55 0.05
N THR A 128 -21.54 -10.78 -0.46
CA THR A 128 -22.78 -11.37 -1.00
C THR A 128 -23.76 -11.78 0.11
N GLU A 129 -23.26 -11.88 1.35
CA GLU A 129 -24.02 -12.31 2.53
C GLU A 129 -24.52 -11.09 3.32
N GLY A 130 -25.57 -10.43 2.82
CA GLY A 130 -26.20 -9.29 3.50
C GLY A 130 -25.46 -7.95 3.34
N GLY A 131 -24.51 -7.86 2.41
CA GLY A 131 -23.80 -6.61 2.12
C GLY A 131 -24.74 -5.58 1.48
N LEU A 132 -24.67 -4.34 1.96
CA LEU A 132 -25.59 -3.26 1.57
C LEU A 132 -25.68 -3.08 0.05
N VAL A 133 -24.55 -3.16 -0.65
CA VAL A 133 -24.50 -2.96 -2.10
C VAL A 133 -25.14 -4.13 -2.84
N ASN A 134 -24.87 -5.36 -2.43
CA ASN A 134 -25.45 -6.55 -3.05
C ASN A 134 -26.96 -6.67 -2.80
N GLU A 135 -27.44 -6.29 -1.61
CA GLU A 135 -28.87 -6.24 -1.33
C GLU A 135 -29.57 -5.13 -2.15
N ALA A 136 -28.91 -3.98 -2.32
CA ALA A 136 -29.44 -2.91 -3.19
C ALA A 136 -29.52 -3.35 -4.66
N ILE A 137 -28.50 -4.02 -5.19
CA ILE A 137 -28.51 -4.58 -6.55
C ILE A 137 -29.67 -5.57 -6.71
N LYS A 138 -29.85 -6.46 -5.74
CA LYS A 138 -30.94 -7.45 -5.74
C LYS A 138 -32.32 -6.80 -5.67
N ALA A 139 -32.47 -5.75 -4.85
CA ALA A 139 -33.72 -5.00 -4.74
C ALA A 139 -34.10 -4.29 -6.05
N LEU A 140 -33.12 -3.90 -6.87
CA LEU A 140 -33.30 -3.32 -8.20
C LEU A 140 -33.53 -4.38 -9.30
N GLY A 141 -33.60 -5.66 -8.96
CA GLY A 141 -33.86 -6.76 -9.89
C GLY A 141 -32.61 -7.37 -10.54
N GLY A 142 -31.41 -7.02 -10.07
CA GLY A 142 -30.15 -7.64 -10.52
C GLY A 142 -29.75 -8.85 -9.67
N ASP A 143 -28.72 -9.57 -10.11
CA ASP A 143 -28.10 -10.66 -9.35
C ASP A 143 -26.97 -10.16 -8.44
N LYS A 144 -26.76 -10.85 -7.31
CA LYS A 144 -25.66 -10.56 -6.40
C LYS A 144 -24.32 -10.80 -7.10
N ILE A 145 -23.38 -9.86 -6.94
CA ILE A 145 -22.05 -9.93 -7.54
C ILE A 145 -21.04 -10.22 -6.43
N ASN A 146 -20.20 -11.24 -6.65
CA ASN A 146 -19.10 -11.56 -5.73
C ASN A 146 -17.88 -10.66 -5.99
N PHE A 147 -18.02 -9.38 -5.64
CA PHE A 147 -17.00 -8.35 -5.85
C PHE A 147 -15.66 -8.71 -5.20
N LEU A 148 -15.70 -9.25 -3.98
CA LEU A 148 -14.53 -9.49 -3.14
C LEU A 148 -13.65 -10.66 -3.65
N VAL A 149 -14.23 -11.58 -4.41
CA VAL A 149 -13.53 -12.75 -4.99
C VAL A 149 -13.25 -12.56 -6.49
N SER A 150 -13.93 -11.63 -7.14
CA SER A 150 -13.80 -11.40 -8.59
C SER A 150 -12.46 -10.76 -8.95
N ALA A 151 -11.72 -11.42 -9.85
CA ALA A 151 -10.48 -10.89 -10.41
C ALA A 151 -10.69 -9.62 -11.27
N ASP A 152 -11.88 -9.48 -11.89
CA ASP A 152 -12.20 -8.34 -12.74
C ASP A 152 -12.41 -7.06 -11.91
N TRP A 153 -13.04 -7.22 -10.74
CA TRP A 153 -13.30 -6.12 -9.82
C TRP A 153 -12.10 -5.73 -8.97
N PHE A 154 -11.15 -6.64 -8.75
CA PHE A 154 -9.99 -6.43 -7.86
C PHE A 154 -9.27 -5.09 -8.09
N ARG A 155 -8.95 -4.75 -9.34
CA ARG A 155 -8.21 -3.52 -9.67
C ARG A 155 -9.02 -2.28 -9.32
N THR A 156 -10.30 -2.28 -9.66
CA THR A 156 -11.23 -1.20 -9.36
C THR A 156 -11.36 -1.00 -7.85
N PHE A 157 -11.51 -2.08 -7.08
CA PHE A 157 -11.62 -2.02 -5.62
C PHE A 157 -10.36 -1.47 -4.97
N ILE A 158 -9.20 -2.05 -5.25
CA ILE A 158 -7.93 -1.59 -4.67
C ILE A 158 -7.66 -0.12 -5.01
N THR A 159 -7.89 0.29 -6.26
CA THR A 159 -7.69 1.70 -6.64
C THR A 159 -8.73 2.62 -5.99
N ALA A 160 -9.99 2.20 -5.90
CA ALA A 160 -11.04 2.99 -5.23
C ALA A 160 -10.79 3.11 -3.71
N GLU A 161 -10.31 2.05 -3.06
CA GLU A 161 -9.93 2.07 -1.65
C GLU A 161 -8.77 3.04 -1.39
N VAL A 162 -7.72 2.98 -2.21
CA VAL A 162 -6.60 3.92 -2.14
C VAL A 162 -7.07 5.35 -2.35
N ILE A 163 -7.91 5.59 -3.37
CA ILE A 163 -8.50 6.89 -3.64
C ILE A 163 -9.30 7.38 -2.42
N TRP A 164 -10.25 6.60 -1.94
CA TRP A 164 -11.11 7.04 -0.85
C TRP A 164 -10.32 7.33 0.43
N LYS A 165 -9.31 6.51 0.72
CA LYS A 165 -8.48 6.65 1.92
C LYS A 165 -7.51 7.83 1.84
N GLU A 166 -6.82 8.00 0.72
CA GLU A 166 -5.63 8.87 0.64
C GLU A 166 -5.86 10.19 -0.09
N THR A 167 -6.94 10.35 -0.86
CA THR A 167 -7.10 11.55 -1.74
C THR A 167 -7.23 12.86 -0.97
N GLY A 168 -7.72 12.79 0.28
CA GLY A 168 -7.87 13.97 1.11
C GLY A 168 -6.58 14.54 1.66
N TRP A 169 -5.50 13.76 1.73
CA TRP A 169 -4.27 14.14 2.42
C TRP A 169 -3.31 14.94 1.54
#